data_AF-A0ABD1BZZ4-F1
#
_entry.id   AF-A0ABD1BZZ4-F1
#
_cell.length_a   1.000
_cell.length_b   1.000
_cell.length_c   1.000
_cell.angle_alpha   90.00
_cell.angle_beta   90.00
_cell.angle_gamma   90.00
#
_symmetry.space_group_name_H-M   'P 1'
#
loop_
_entity.id
_entity.type
_entity.pdbx_description
1 polymer ?
#
loop_
_entity_poly.entity_id
_entity_poly.type
_entity_poly.pdbx_seq_one_letter_code
_entity_poly.pdbx_strand_id
1 'polypeptide(L)'
;MEEVAREEVEIDKDVEEKIKKTVKKILQGSSFYKMTENKAREQASSELDLDLSQDPYKLIVKEAVGSYVEEALKVVGNKIVKLQTYNTVDE
;
A
#
# COMPACT_ATOMS: atom_id res chain seq x y z
N MET A 1 -12.70 8.82 -28.14
CA MET A 1 -12.15 8.57 -26.79
C MET A 1 -10.83 7.87 -27.01
N GLU A 2 -9.75 8.50 -26.60
CA GLU A 2 -8.39 8.01 -26.78
C GLU A 2 -8.23 6.82 -25.82
N GLU A 3 -8.38 5.62 -26.36
CA GLU A 3 -8.14 4.38 -25.65
C GLU A 3 -6.62 4.29 -25.47
N VAL A 4 -6.13 4.83 -24.34
CA VAL A 4 -4.71 4.77 -23.98
C VAL A 4 -4.37 3.30 -23.80
N ALA A 5 -3.86 2.69 -24.88
CA ALA A 5 -3.22 1.40 -24.86
C ALA A 5 -2.21 1.41 -23.72
N ARG A 6 -2.53 0.69 -22.65
CA ARG A 6 -1.55 0.39 -21.61
C ARG A 6 -0.56 -0.54 -22.31
N GLU A 7 0.55 0.01 -22.81
CA GLU A 7 1.71 -0.83 -23.09
C GLU A 7 1.95 -1.64 -21.81
N GLU A 8 1.80 -2.97 -21.91
CA GLU A 8 2.24 -3.88 -20.87
C GLU A 8 3.76 -3.76 -20.83
N VAL A 9 4.26 -2.73 -20.13
CA VAL A 9 5.66 -2.64 -19.77
C VAL A 9 5.87 -3.84 -18.84
N GLU A 10 6.49 -4.90 -19.35
CA GLU A 10 6.85 -6.07 -18.56
C GLU A 10 7.85 -5.63 -17.49
N ILE A 11 7.35 -5.43 -16.27
CA ILE A 11 8.18 -5.15 -15.11
C ILE A 11 8.68 -6.50 -14.59
N ASP A 12 9.96 -6.56 -14.30
CA ASP A 12 10.54 -7.71 -13.64
C ASP A 12 9.81 -7.97 -12.29
N LYS A 13 9.33 -9.20 -12.09
CA LYS A 13 8.58 -9.60 -10.90
C LYS A 13 9.36 -9.39 -9.61
N ASP A 14 10.69 -9.55 -9.64
CA ASP A 14 11.55 -9.28 -8.49
C ASP A 14 11.60 -7.79 -8.16
N VAL A 15 11.56 -6.93 -9.17
CA VAL A 15 11.48 -5.47 -8.98
C VAL A 15 10.13 -5.07 -8.40
N GLU A 16 9.04 -5.62 -8.94
CA GLU A 16 7.68 -5.39 -8.40
C GLU A 16 7.58 -5.81 -6.93
N GLU A 17 8.06 -7.02 -6.60
CA GLU A 17 8.06 -7.52 -5.21
C GLU A 17 8.90 -6.65 -4.27
N LYS A 18 10.08 -6.18 -4.72
CA LYS A 18 10.92 -5.28 -3.93
C LYS A 18 10.21 -3.97 -3.64
N ILE A 19 9.57 -3.36 -4.64
CA ILE A 19 8.78 -2.13 -4.45
C ILE A 19 7.68 -2.37 -3.43
N LYS A 20 6.86 -3.41 -3.61
CA LYS A 20 5.75 -3.73 -2.69
C LYS A 20 6.24 -3.96 -1.26
N LYS A 21 7.33 -4.72 -1.08
CA LYS A 21 7.93 -5.00 0.25
C LYS A 21 8.47 -3.73 0.92
N THR A 22 9.20 -2.90 0.18
CA THR A 22 9.76 -1.65 0.72
C THR A 22 8.65 -0.68 1.12
N VAL A 23 7.66 -0.45 0.26
CA VAL A 23 6.51 0.41 0.57
C VAL A 23 5.76 -0.09 1.82
N LYS A 24 5.50 -1.41 1.92
CA LYS A 24 4.83 -1.99 3.10
C LYS A 24 5.62 -1.74 4.39
N LYS A 25 6.95 -1.91 4.38
CA LYS A 25 7.81 -1.64 5.54
C LYS A 25 7.75 -0.17 5.97
N ILE A 26 7.82 0.76 5.02
CA ILE A 26 7.72 2.20 5.29
C ILE A 26 6.38 2.54 5.94
N LEU A 27 5.28 2.01 5.40
CA LEU A 27 3.94 2.24 5.93
C LEU A 27 3.78 1.67 7.34
N GLN A 28 4.29 0.46 7.60
CA GLN A 28 4.26 -0.18 8.93
C GLN A 28 5.06 0.58 9.99
N GLY A 29 6.19 1.18 9.60
CA GLY A 29 7.02 1.99 10.49
C GLY A 29 6.48 3.41 10.73
N SER A 30 5.37 3.77 10.09
CA SER A 30 4.88 5.14 10.02
C SER A 30 3.50 5.33 10.64
N SER A 31 3.18 6.58 10.98
CA SER A 31 1.84 6.96 11.40
C SER A 31 0.93 7.19 10.18
N PHE A 32 -0.23 6.54 10.15
CA PHE A 32 -1.27 6.76 9.13
C PHE A 32 -1.71 8.23 8.97
N TYR A 33 -1.57 9.06 10.01
CA TYR A 33 -1.91 10.48 9.94
C TYR A 33 -0.85 11.33 9.22
N LYS A 34 0.39 10.85 9.16
CA LYS A 34 1.55 11.60 8.63
C LYS A 34 2.02 11.07 7.28
N MET A 35 1.75 9.80 6.99
CA MET A 35 2.21 9.09 5.81
C MET A 35 1.17 9.13 4.69
N THR A 36 1.60 9.53 3.50
CA THR A 36 0.80 9.56 2.28
C THR A 36 1.46 8.71 1.20
N GLU A 37 0.73 8.35 0.15
CA GLU A 37 1.30 7.60 -0.99
C GLU A 37 2.53 8.31 -1.58
N ASN A 38 2.46 9.63 -1.84
CA ASN A 38 3.61 10.39 -2.30
C ASN A 38 4.84 10.27 -1.39
N LYS A 39 4.67 10.39 -0.06
CA LYS A 39 5.80 10.28 0.87
C LYS A 39 6.37 8.86 0.91
N ALA A 40 5.50 7.86 0.90
CA ALA A 40 5.92 6.46 0.84
C ALA A 40 6.69 6.17 -0.46
N ARG A 41 6.24 6.74 -1.58
CA ARG A 41 6.89 6.65 -2.89
C ARG A 41 8.25 7.32 -2.90
N GLU A 42 8.38 8.55 -2.38
CA GLU A 42 9.64 9.29 -2.29
C GLU A 42 10.67 8.54 -1.43
N GLN A 43 10.25 8.04 -0.27
CA GLN A 43 11.13 7.28 0.62
C GLN A 43 11.52 5.93 0.00
N ALA A 44 10.58 5.20 -0.60
CA ALA A 44 10.88 3.94 -1.27
C ALA A 44 11.81 4.13 -2.48
N SER A 45 11.67 5.24 -3.20
CA SER A 45 12.58 5.58 -4.31
C SER A 45 14.01 5.74 -3.83
N SER A 46 14.18 6.39 -2.67
CA SER A 46 15.47 6.59 -2.03
C SER A 46 16.05 5.29 -1.48
N GLU A 47 15.24 4.41 -0.88
CA GLU A 47 15.68 3.12 -0.34
C GLU A 47 16.05 2.10 -1.43
N LEU A 48 15.43 2.19 -2.61
CA LEU A 48 15.66 1.27 -3.73
C LEU A 48 16.64 1.79 -4.78
N ASP A 49 17.08 3.06 -4.66
CA ASP A 49 17.84 3.76 -5.70
C ASP A 49 17.15 3.66 -7.09
N LEU A 50 15.83 3.86 -7.09
CA LEU A 50 14.96 3.70 -8.26
C LEU A 50 13.90 4.80 -8.28
N ASP A 51 13.72 5.50 -9.41
CA ASP A 51 12.68 6.53 -9.53
C ASP A 51 11.28 5.90 -9.65
N LEU A 52 10.54 5.86 -8.54
CA LEU A 52 9.18 5.34 -8.51
C LEU A 52 8.12 6.37 -8.94
N SER A 53 8.52 7.58 -9.36
CA SER A 53 7.60 8.63 -9.78
C SER A 53 6.97 8.42 -11.14
N GLN A 54 7.60 7.58 -11.96
CA GLN A 54 7.17 7.28 -13.31
C GLN A 54 6.35 6.00 -13.36
N ASP A 55 5.46 5.93 -14.33
CA ASP A 55 4.87 4.66 -14.72
C ASP A 55 5.97 3.75 -15.31
N PRO A 56 5.90 2.43 -15.07
CA PRO A 56 4.81 1.73 -14.38
C PRO A 56 5.00 1.60 -12.86
N TYR A 57 6.14 2.01 -12.30
CA TYR A 57 6.46 1.86 -10.87
C TYR A 57 5.49 2.61 -9.95
N LYS A 58 5.02 3.77 -10.38
CA LYS A 58 4.00 4.55 -9.66
C LYS A 58 2.72 3.76 -9.41
N LEU A 59 2.28 2.95 -10.38
CA LEU A 59 1.09 2.10 -10.23
C LEU A 59 1.32 1.00 -9.19
N ILE A 60 2.50 0.39 -9.16
CA ILE A 60 2.88 -0.62 -8.16
C ILE A 60 2.82 -0.01 -6.75
N VAL A 61 3.36 1.19 -6.57
CA VAL A 61 3.32 1.88 -5.27
C VAL A 61 1.88 2.17 -4.85
N LYS A 62 1.05 2.66 -5.77
CA LYS A 62 -0.37 2.91 -5.52
C LYS A 62 -1.11 1.64 -5.10
N GLU A 63 -0.86 0.52 -5.77
CA GLU A 63 -1.42 -0.79 -5.41
C GLU A 63 -0.97 -1.23 -4.01
N ALA A 64 0.33 -1.13 -3.71
CA ALA A 64 0.90 -1.50 -2.42
C ALA A 64 0.30 -0.70 -1.26
N VAL A 65 0.15 0.62 -1.43
CA VAL A 65 -0.49 1.50 -0.43
C VAL A 65 -1.97 1.16 -0.28
N GLY A 66 -2.70 0.97 -1.39
CA GLY A 66 -4.11 0.62 -1.39
C GLY A 66 -4.40 -0.67 -0.62
N SER A 67 -3.65 -1.73 -0.95
CA SER A 67 -3.76 -3.04 -0.28
C SER A 67 -3.45 -2.94 1.22
N TYR A 68 -2.45 -2.14 1.62
CA TYR A 68 -2.13 -1.94 3.03
C TYR A 68 -3.25 -1.23 3.80
N VAL A 69 -3.87 -0.20 3.22
CA VAL A 69 -4.99 0.51 3.84
C VAL A 69 -6.21 -0.40 3.96
N GLU A 70 -6.51 -1.20 2.93
CA GLU A 70 -7.61 -2.16 2.96
C GLU A 70 -7.41 -3.23 4.05
N GLU A 71 -6.20 -3.80 4.16
CA GLU A 71 -5.84 -4.72 5.23
C GLU A 71 -6.03 -4.08 6.61
N ALA A 72 -5.56 -2.84 6.80
CA ALA A 72 -5.69 -2.13 8.07
C ALA A 72 -7.16 -1.89 8.46
N LEU A 73 -8.00 -1.48 7.50
CA LEU A 73 -9.43 -1.27 7.74
C LEU A 73 -10.15 -2.58 8.10
N LYS A 74 -9.81 -3.70 7.45
CA LYS A 74 -10.34 -5.03 7.80
C LYS A 74 -9.99 -5.42 9.23
N VAL A 75 -8.74 -5.21 9.65
CA VAL A 75 -8.28 -5.52 11.02
C VAL A 75 -9.03 -4.67 12.05
N VAL A 76 -9.19 -3.37 11.80
CA VAL A 76 -9.95 -2.47 12.68
C VAL A 76 -11.42 -2.88 12.76
N GLY A 77 -12.05 -3.13 11.61
CA GLY A 77 -13.44 -3.59 11.55
C GLY A 77 -13.67 -4.88 12.34
N ASN A 78 -12.82 -5.89 12.14
CA ASN A 78 -12.89 -7.16 12.87
C ASN A 78 -12.73 -6.97 14.39
N LYS A 79 -11.85 -6.05 14.82
CA LYS A 79 -11.65 -5.75 16.24
C LYS A 79 -12.88 -5.08 16.87
N ILE A 80 -13.55 -4.18 16.13
CA ILE A 80 -14.80 -3.54 16.58
C ILE A 80 -15.90 -4.58 16.76
N VAL A 81 -16.10 -5.45 15.76
CA VAL A 81 -17.10 -6.53 15.83
C VAL A 81 -16.85 -7.42 17.06
N LYS A 82 -15.60 -7.83 17.27
CA LYS A 82 -15.21 -8.65 18.42
C LYS A 82 -15.55 -7.97 19.76
N LEU A 83 -15.30 -6.68 19.91
CA LEU A 83 -15.64 -5.94 21.13
C LEU A 83 -17.15 -5.83 21.36
N GLN A 84 -17.95 -5.66 20.31
CA GLN A 84 -19.41 -5.64 20.43
C GLN A 84 -19.96 -6.99 20.89
N THR A 85 -19.40 -8.10 20.38
CA THR A 85 -19.85 -9.45 20.77
C THR A 85 -19.53 -9.82 22.23
N TYR A 86 -18.45 -9.30 22.82
CA TYR A 86 -18.18 -9.53 24.24
C TYR A 86 -19.13 -8.74 25.15
N ASN A 87 -19.57 -7.56 24.71
CA ASN A 87 -20.49 -6.73 25.50
C ASN A 87 -21.95 -7.21 25.46
N THR A 88 -22.28 -8.26 24.68
CA THR A 88 -23.66 -8.79 24.53
C THR A 88 -23.87 -10.15 25.21
N VAL A 89 -22.86 -10.72 25.88
CA VAL A 89 -22.95 -12.03 26.57
C VAL A 89 -23.03 -11.94 28.09
N ASP A 90 -23.16 -10.73 28.65
CA ASP A 90 -23.26 -10.48 30.11
C ASP A 90 -24.61 -9.87 30.55
N GLU A 91 -25.71 -10.10 29.80
CA GLU A 91 -27.09 -9.82 30.27
C GLU A 91 -27.93 -11.11 30.43
#